data_AF-A0A1Q5XZ75-F1
#
_entry.id   AF-A0A1Q5XZ75-F1
#
_cell.length_a   1.000
_cell.length_b   1.000
_cell.length_c   1.000
_cell.angle_alpha   90.00
_cell.angle_beta   90.00
_cell.angle_gamma   90.00
#
_symmetry.space_group_name_H-M   'P 1'
#
loop_
_entity.id
_entity.type
_entity.pdbx_description
1 polymer ?
#
loop_
_entity_poly.entity_id
_entity_poly.type
_entity_poly.pdbx_seq_one_letter_code
_entity_poly.pdbx_strand_id
1 'polypeptide(L)'
;MIELLSLEPKQDSYQMEVGLTHSGGFTRKVILIDEYTYLQMNSILGSYQEHRVRLSIYPKWDPFRRKYFSSLTKMNRTCSETLYFACSEDFVSQLLEWKQQTMPSDEANTVQAVVPVPEPEQPQPKRRASAFRLNRPIVMRCVLFSLLFVLFFLRMDDTLLNSAEAHEDFKLPVDSSIPVPHVPVVHTASFQSAQAEAVPVTEQEPAPLPVQSAEPEVQNPAVEELELDGSRYEYSLPKGYVALSFDDGPSQYTKEIVDILMAYGIAANFLFIGQNAQQNPEAVQYADEHGMPVGSHSWDHSDMTKNSSGENRNNLLRSVQVLEQNIEKPVTVFRPPYGAINGSLAAEAGKQNLKVLLWNRDPEDWKAQTAEHIIQYFYHTDPSGGIYLLHEKGITVKALPAIIEYLKKKQLKFAIFK
;
A
#
# COMPACT_ATOMS: atom_id res chain seq x y z
N MET A 1 17.51 18.31 3.52
CA MET A 1 16.45 18.03 4.52
C MET A 1 15.96 19.35 5.07
N ILE A 2 14.65 19.52 5.30
CA ILE A 2 14.10 20.72 5.97
C ILE A 2 13.53 20.32 7.32
N GLU A 3 13.97 21.01 8.35
CA GLU A 3 13.58 20.82 9.75
C GLU A 3 12.92 22.11 10.26
N LEU A 4 11.75 22.00 10.87
CA LEU A 4 11.07 23.12 11.51
C LEU A 4 11.70 23.37 12.88
N LEU A 5 12.24 24.57 13.09
CA LEU A 5 12.91 24.99 14.31
C LEU A 5 12.00 25.86 15.19
N SER A 6 11.25 26.78 14.57
CA SER A 6 10.23 27.58 15.25
C SER A 6 9.10 27.97 14.30
N LEU A 7 7.93 28.25 14.88
CA LEU A 7 6.74 28.75 14.22
C LEU A 7 6.12 29.80 15.15
N GLU A 8 6.13 31.07 14.74
CA GLU A 8 5.84 32.21 15.63
C GLU A 8 5.01 33.30 14.93
N PRO A 9 4.03 33.91 15.61
CA PRO A 9 3.39 35.14 15.15
C PRO A 9 4.23 36.36 15.55
N LYS A 10 4.31 37.34 14.66
CA LYS A 10 4.82 38.70 14.90
C LYS A 10 3.70 39.71 14.70
N GLN A 11 3.94 40.97 15.10
CA GLN A 11 2.92 42.03 15.13
C GLN A 11 2.06 42.14 13.86
N ASP A 12 2.68 42.01 12.67
CA ASP A 12 1.99 42.12 11.37
C ASP A 12 2.34 40.97 10.39
N SER A 13 2.87 39.83 10.87
CA SER A 13 3.28 38.71 10.00
C SER A 13 3.47 37.39 10.76
N TYR A 14 3.47 36.26 10.06
CA TYR A 14 3.76 34.95 10.63
C TYR A 14 5.09 34.45 10.10
N GLN A 15 5.95 33.96 10.99
CA GLN A 15 7.29 33.50 10.63
C GLN A 15 7.52 32.03 11.01
N MET A 16 8.35 31.38 10.21
CA MET A 16 8.81 30.02 10.40
C MET A 16 10.34 30.02 10.30
N GLU A 17 11.04 29.54 11.34
CA GLU A 17 12.48 29.25 11.23
C GLU A 17 12.66 27.79 10.81
N VAL A 18 13.46 27.56 9.77
CA VAL A 18 13.81 26.21 9.32
C VAL A 18 15.32 25.97 9.28
N GLY A 19 15.72 24.76 9.63
CA GLY A 19 17.04 24.21 9.43
C GLY A 19 17.12 23.46 8.10
N LEU A 20 17.99 23.92 7.21
CA LEU A 20 18.29 23.29 5.93
C LEU A 20 19.57 22.47 6.06
N THR A 21 19.46 21.14 5.99
CA THR A 21 20.63 20.25 5.89
C THR A 21 20.92 19.95 4.41
N HIS A 22 22.12 20.31 3.97
CA HIS A 22 22.65 20.06 2.62
C HIS A 22 24.06 19.45 2.71
N SER A 23 24.64 19.05 1.57
CA SER A 23 25.97 18.42 1.52
C SER A 23 27.10 19.30 2.04
N GLY A 24 26.92 20.63 2.06
CA GLY A 24 27.86 21.61 2.60
C GLY A 24 27.62 22.03 4.05
N GLY A 25 26.62 21.46 4.75
CA GLY A 25 26.37 21.72 6.17
C GLY A 25 24.91 21.99 6.56
N PHE A 26 24.74 22.77 7.62
CA PHE A 26 23.45 23.15 8.18
C PHE A 26 23.27 24.67 8.15
N THR A 27 22.20 25.14 7.54
CA THR A 27 21.89 26.58 7.42
C THR A 27 20.51 26.87 8.02
N ARG A 28 20.41 27.89 8.88
CA ARG A 28 19.12 28.38 9.39
C ARG A 28 18.56 29.44 8.44
N LYS A 29 17.26 29.41 8.17
CA LYS A 29 16.53 30.40 7.36
C LYS A 29 15.22 30.76 8.07
N VAL A 30 14.96 32.05 8.25
CA VAL A 30 13.65 32.56 8.68
C VAL A 30 12.84 32.89 7.42
N ILE A 31 11.58 32.46 7.42
CA ILE A 31 10.66 32.59 6.29
C ILE A 31 9.36 33.23 6.78
N LEU A 32 8.79 34.10 5.94
CA LEU A 32 7.43 34.61 6.14
C LEU A 32 6.43 33.67 5.48
N ILE A 33 5.41 33.28 6.23
CA ILE A 33 4.30 32.46 5.77
C ILE A 33 3.00 33.25 5.93
N ASP A 34 1.99 32.89 5.15
CA ASP A 34 0.66 33.48 5.27
C ASP A 34 -0.06 32.99 6.54
N GLU A 35 -1.03 33.79 7.00
CA GLU A 35 -1.86 33.48 8.19
C GLU A 35 -2.53 32.11 8.08
N TYR A 36 -3.07 31.78 6.90
CA TYR A 36 -3.81 30.54 6.70
C TYR A 36 -2.89 29.32 6.89
N THR A 37 -1.72 29.29 6.25
CA THR A 37 -0.73 28.24 6.45
C THR A 37 -0.23 28.19 7.90
N TYR A 38 0.03 29.34 8.54
CA TYR A 38 0.41 29.38 9.96
C TYR A 38 -0.64 28.72 10.86
N LEU A 39 -1.92 29.08 10.71
CA LEU A 39 -3.00 28.53 11.53
C LEU A 39 -3.18 27.03 11.30
N GLN A 40 -3.05 26.57 10.06
CA GLN A 40 -3.11 25.14 9.73
C GLN A 40 -1.95 24.38 10.36
N MET A 41 -0.71 24.87 10.28
CA MET A 41 0.46 24.26 10.94
C MET A 41 0.36 24.28 12.46
N ASN A 42 -0.02 25.41 13.05
CA ASN A 42 -0.10 25.58 14.50
C ASN A 42 -1.16 24.65 15.13
N SER A 43 -2.28 24.43 14.43
CA SER A 43 -3.36 23.55 14.91
C SER A 43 -2.95 22.07 15.02
N ILE A 44 -2.03 21.60 14.16
CA ILE A 44 -1.53 20.21 14.20
C ILE A 44 -0.24 20.04 15.03
N LEU A 45 0.53 21.11 15.23
CA LEU A 45 1.82 21.02 15.93
C LEU A 45 1.67 20.90 17.44
N GLY A 46 0.79 21.69 18.07
CA GLY A 46 0.66 21.75 19.52
C GLY A 46 1.99 22.11 20.19
N SER A 47 2.30 21.50 21.35
CA SER A 47 3.60 21.65 22.01
C SER A 47 4.69 20.83 21.32
N TYR A 48 5.22 21.32 20.21
CA TYR A 48 6.25 20.62 19.43
C TYR A 48 7.68 20.70 20.03
N GLN A 49 7.90 21.41 21.14
CA GLN A 49 9.25 21.73 21.65
C GLN A 49 10.09 20.51 22.07
N GLU A 50 9.48 19.35 22.34
CA GLU A 50 10.21 18.10 22.63
C GLU A 50 10.46 17.21 21.40
N HIS A 51 9.97 17.62 20.22
CA HIS A 51 9.97 16.78 19.01
C HIS A 51 10.80 17.41 17.89
N ARG A 52 11.57 16.57 17.19
CA ARG A 52 12.25 16.97 15.96
C ARG A 52 11.24 16.95 14.83
N VAL A 53 10.91 18.09 14.24
CA VAL A 53 9.87 18.19 13.19
C VAL A 53 10.52 18.34 11.81
N ARG A 54 10.27 17.41 10.89
CA ARG A 54 10.67 17.52 9.48
C ARG A 54 9.52 18.06 8.64
N LEU A 55 9.79 19.07 7.81
CA LEU A 55 8.84 19.59 6.83
C LEU A 55 9.03 18.91 5.46
N SER A 56 7.93 18.51 4.83
CA SER A 56 7.93 18.02 3.46
C SER A 56 8.16 19.17 2.46
N ILE A 57 9.08 18.93 1.51
CA ILE A 57 9.31 19.80 0.33
C ILE A 57 8.43 19.42 -0.87
N TYR A 58 7.50 18.49 -0.67
CA TYR A 58 6.60 17.96 -1.69
C TYR A 58 5.15 18.21 -1.28
N PRO A 59 4.66 19.46 -1.42
CA PRO A 59 3.24 19.74 -1.28
C PRO A 59 2.46 19.03 -2.40
N LYS A 60 1.26 18.56 -2.07
CA LYS A 60 0.31 17.89 -2.96
C LYS A 60 -0.89 18.80 -3.20
N TRP A 61 -1.38 18.88 -4.42
CA TRP A 61 -2.66 19.53 -4.72
C TRP A 61 -3.82 18.56 -4.43
N ASP A 62 -4.79 19.00 -3.65
CA ASP A 62 -6.09 18.33 -3.51
C ASP A 62 -7.12 19.04 -4.42
N PRO A 63 -7.50 18.43 -5.56
CA PRO A 63 -8.45 19.03 -6.49
C PRO A 63 -9.89 19.07 -5.96
N PHE A 64 -10.23 18.25 -4.96
CA PHE A 64 -11.57 18.21 -4.36
C PHE A 64 -11.76 19.33 -3.34
N ARG A 65 -10.74 19.56 -2.49
CA ARG A 65 -10.72 20.69 -1.55
C ARG A 65 -10.23 22.00 -2.18
N ARG A 66 -9.71 21.94 -3.42
CA ARG A 66 -9.12 23.06 -4.19
C ARG A 66 -8.04 23.78 -3.38
N LYS A 67 -7.18 22.99 -2.74
CA LYS A 67 -6.20 23.44 -1.74
C LYS A 67 -4.94 22.60 -1.85
N TYR A 68 -3.79 23.19 -1.54
CA TYR A 68 -2.57 22.43 -1.34
C TYR A 68 -2.53 21.84 0.07
N PHE A 69 -1.84 20.71 0.20
CA PHE A 69 -1.51 20.06 1.45
C PHE A 69 -0.01 19.77 1.50
N SER A 70 0.62 20.03 2.64
CA SER A 70 1.96 19.54 2.94
C SER A 70 1.93 18.70 4.22
N SER A 71 3.07 18.16 4.62
CA SER A 71 3.17 17.32 5.82
C SER A 71 4.36 17.68 6.71
N LEU A 72 4.16 17.49 8.00
CA LEU A 72 5.14 17.60 9.07
C LEU A 72 5.31 16.21 9.69
N THR A 73 6.54 15.69 9.73
CA THR A 73 6.84 14.45 10.47
C THR A 73 7.45 14.83 11.81
N LYS A 74 6.69 14.66 12.89
CA LYS A 74 7.19 14.73 14.27
C LYS A 74 7.98 13.45 14.57
N MET A 75 9.20 13.58 15.05
CA MET A 75 10.09 12.47 15.40
C MET A 75 10.64 12.68 16.80
N ASN A 76 10.63 11.64 17.62
CA ASN A 76 11.42 11.57 18.85
C ASN A 76 12.23 10.26 18.87
N ARG A 77 12.67 9.78 20.03
CA ARG A 77 13.50 8.56 20.15
C ARG A 77 12.69 7.26 20.01
N THR A 78 11.36 7.31 20.09
CA THR A 78 10.47 6.13 20.18
C THR A 78 9.27 6.17 19.24
N CYS A 79 8.91 7.32 18.66
CA CYS A 79 7.86 7.42 17.65
C CYS A 79 8.21 8.38 16.50
N SER A 80 7.52 8.17 15.37
CA SER A 80 7.50 9.05 14.21
C SER A 80 6.06 9.16 13.71
N GLU A 81 5.50 10.37 13.70
CA GLU A 81 4.12 10.66 13.31
C GLU A 81 4.13 11.66 12.14
N THR A 82 3.44 11.34 11.04
CA THR A 82 3.27 12.27 9.91
C THR A 82 1.89 12.92 9.97
N LEU A 83 1.87 14.23 10.09
CA LEU A 83 0.69 15.07 10.16
C LEU A 83 0.55 15.89 8.87
N TYR A 84 -0.67 15.97 8.35
CA TYR A 84 -0.96 16.72 7.13
C TYR A 84 -1.67 18.03 7.47
N PHE A 85 -1.29 19.11 6.78
CA PHE A 85 -1.90 20.43 6.94
C PHE A 85 -2.18 21.02 5.55
N ALA A 86 -3.28 21.76 5.43
CA ALA A 86 -3.53 22.53 4.22
C ALA A 86 -2.64 23.78 4.20
N CYS A 87 -2.23 24.23 3.02
CA CYS A 87 -1.34 25.39 2.85
C CYS A 87 -1.73 26.24 1.62
N SER A 88 -1.19 27.44 1.55
CA SER A 88 -1.39 28.40 0.46
C SER A 88 -0.55 28.09 -0.78
N GLU A 89 -0.93 28.66 -1.92
CA GLU A 89 -0.13 28.64 -3.15
C GLU A 89 1.21 29.37 -2.99
N ASP A 90 1.25 30.45 -2.21
CA ASP A 90 2.47 31.20 -1.92
C ASP A 90 3.47 30.35 -1.13
N PHE A 91 3.01 29.61 -0.13
CA PHE A 91 3.84 28.69 0.65
C PHE A 91 4.38 27.54 -0.21
N VAL A 92 3.55 27.02 -1.14
CA VAL A 92 3.98 25.98 -2.09
C VAL A 92 5.04 26.51 -3.06
N SER A 93 4.86 27.71 -3.57
CA SER A 93 5.83 28.36 -4.46
C SER A 93 7.18 28.54 -3.76
N GLN A 94 7.17 29.04 -2.52
CA GLN A 94 8.37 29.17 -1.69
C GLN A 94 9.06 27.81 -1.43
N LEU A 95 8.31 26.74 -1.13
CA LEU A 95 8.88 25.40 -0.95
C LEU A 95 9.56 24.86 -2.23
N LEU A 96 8.97 25.12 -3.40
CA LEU A 96 9.53 24.71 -4.70
C LEU A 96 10.80 25.49 -5.05
N GLU A 97 10.85 26.79 -4.76
CA GLU A 97 12.09 27.59 -4.88
C GLU A 97 13.20 27.05 -3.98
N TRP A 98 12.91 26.70 -2.72
CA TRP A 98 13.95 26.15 -1.84
C TRP A 98 14.40 24.76 -2.28
N LYS A 99 13.50 23.95 -2.86
CA LYS A 99 13.89 22.67 -3.49
C LYS A 99 14.96 22.90 -4.56
N GLN A 100 14.78 23.88 -5.44
CA GLN A 100 15.76 24.25 -6.47
C GLN A 100 17.06 24.80 -5.85
N GLN A 101 16.97 25.64 -4.82
CA GLN A 101 18.15 26.22 -4.14
C GLN A 101 18.95 25.19 -3.31
N THR A 102 18.30 24.13 -2.81
CA THR A 102 18.94 23.10 -1.95
C THR A 102 19.40 21.87 -2.75
N MET A 103 18.96 21.72 -4.01
CA MET A 103 19.35 20.66 -4.93
C MET A 103 19.71 21.28 -6.28
N PRO A 104 21.00 21.56 -6.55
CA PRO A 104 21.44 21.97 -7.88
C PRO A 104 21.01 20.92 -8.90
N SER A 105 20.30 21.35 -9.93
CA SER A 105 19.85 20.49 -11.01
C SER A 105 21.02 20.13 -11.92
N ASP A 106 21.19 18.83 -12.20
CA ASP A 106 21.83 18.36 -13.44
C ASP A 106 20.89 18.65 -14.62
N GLU A 107 20.63 19.92 -14.90
CA GLU A 107 19.77 20.39 -15.99
C GLU A 107 20.61 20.85 -17.19
N ALA A 108 20.70 19.97 -18.18
CA ALA A 108 21.11 20.33 -19.53
C ALA A 108 20.52 19.36 -20.58
N ASN A 109 19.18 19.23 -20.61
CA ASN A 109 18.43 18.89 -21.84
C ASN A 109 16.90 19.03 -21.65
N THR A 110 16.45 20.27 -21.43
CA THR A 110 15.04 20.64 -21.60
C THR A 110 14.94 21.59 -22.80
N VAL A 111 15.01 21.04 -24.01
CA VAL A 111 14.85 21.82 -25.24
C VAL A 111 13.38 22.21 -25.38
N GLN A 112 13.10 23.52 -25.49
CA GLN A 112 11.78 24.03 -25.80
C GLN A 112 11.34 23.51 -27.18
N ALA A 113 10.17 22.88 -27.25
CA ALA A 113 9.63 22.33 -28.48
C ALA A 113 9.08 23.44 -29.41
N VAL A 114 9.97 24.08 -30.17
CA VAL A 114 9.63 24.72 -31.44
C VAL A 114 9.76 23.64 -32.52
N VAL A 115 8.70 23.41 -33.29
CA VAL A 115 8.63 22.36 -34.32
C VAL A 115 9.36 22.78 -35.61
N PRO A 116 10.29 21.97 -36.14
CA PRO A 116 10.73 22.02 -37.52
C PRO A 116 10.30 20.75 -38.29
N VAL A 117 9.98 20.93 -39.57
CA VAL A 117 9.63 19.85 -40.51
C VAL A 117 10.87 18.97 -40.79
N PRO A 118 10.76 17.62 -40.88
CA PRO A 118 11.91 16.76 -41.13
C PRO A 118 12.30 16.68 -42.62
N GLU A 119 13.60 16.81 -42.91
CA GLU A 119 14.25 16.30 -44.13
C GLU A 119 15.08 15.04 -43.79
N PRO A 120 15.35 14.15 -44.77
CA PRO A 120 15.73 12.77 -44.49
C PRO A 120 17.20 12.55 -44.09
N GLU A 121 17.43 11.51 -43.27
CA GLU A 121 18.72 11.17 -42.67
C GLU A 121 19.80 10.68 -43.66
N GLN A 122 21.07 10.91 -43.27
CA GLN A 122 22.26 10.25 -43.84
C GLN A 122 22.98 9.46 -42.72
N PRO A 123 23.48 8.22 -42.99
CA PRO A 123 23.95 7.32 -41.93
C PRO A 123 25.41 7.55 -41.51
N GLN A 124 25.70 7.36 -40.21
CA GLN A 124 27.06 7.38 -39.63
C GLN A 124 27.29 6.16 -38.69
N PRO A 125 28.56 5.74 -38.45
CA PRO A 125 28.87 4.30 -38.29
C PRO A 125 29.01 3.75 -36.85
N LYS A 126 28.96 2.41 -36.77
CA LYS A 126 29.05 1.58 -35.56
C LYS A 126 30.40 1.75 -34.81
N ARG A 127 30.35 2.00 -33.50
CA ARG A 127 31.53 1.93 -32.59
C ARG A 127 31.73 0.51 -32.02
N ARG A 128 33.00 0.12 -31.86
CA ARG A 128 33.45 -1.17 -31.30
C ARG A 128 33.39 -1.20 -29.77
N ALA A 129 33.11 -2.36 -29.20
CA ALA A 129 33.19 -2.62 -27.76
C ALA A 129 34.65 -2.73 -27.26
N SER A 130 34.89 -2.36 -26.00
CA SER A 130 36.15 -2.59 -25.28
C SER A 130 35.94 -3.55 -24.11
N ALA A 131 36.91 -4.44 -23.87
CA ALA A 131 36.81 -5.46 -22.83
C ALA A 131 37.22 -4.93 -21.45
N PHE A 132 36.43 -5.25 -20.43
CA PHE A 132 36.67 -4.87 -19.04
C PHE A 132 37.72 -5.79 -18.39
N ARG A 133 38.76 -5.24 -17.75
CA ARG A 133 39.72 -6.00 -16.93
C ARG A 133 39.42 -5.81 -15.44
N LEU A 134 39.19 -6.91 -14.72
CA LEU A 134 38.82 -6.88 -13.30
C LEU A 134 40.06 -6.76 -12.39
N ASN A 135 39.96 -5.94 -11.35
CA ASN A 135 41.10 -5.56 -10.51
C ASN A 135 41.37 -6.61 -9.40
N ARG A 136 42.53 -7.27 -9.47
CA ARG A 136 42.95 -8.34 -8.54
C ARG A 136 42.86 -8.06 -7.02
N PRO A 137 43.12 -6.85 -6.47
CA PRO A 137 43.08 -6.65 -5.02
C PRO A 137 41.67 -6.69 -4.40
N ILE A 138 40.60 -6.60 -5.20
CA ILE A 138 39.21 -6.67 -4.69
C ILE A 138 38.84 -8.12 -4.35
N VAL A 139 39.14 -9.07 -5.24
CA VAL A 139 38.84 -10.50 -5.07
C VAL A 139 39.47 -11.06 -3.78
N MET A 140 40.70 -10.64 -3.46
CA MET A 140 41.41 -11.09 -2.27
C MET A 140 40.78 -10.60 -0.96
N ARG A 141 40.11 -9.43 -0.97
CA ARG A 141 39.39 -8.89 0.19
C ARG A 141 38.07 -9.62 0.45
N CYS A 142 37.36 -10.03 -0.60
CA CYS A 142 36.13 -10.82 -0.47
C CYS A 142 36.40 -12.18 0.21
N VAL A 143 37.44 -12.89 -0.22
CA VAL A 143 37.82 -14.20 0.36
C VAL A 143 38.14 -14.09 1.85
N LEU A 144 38.84 -13.03 2.27
CA LEU A 144 39.19 -12.81 3.68
C LEU A 144 37.95 -12.55 4.56
N PHE A 145 36.96 -11.82 4.03
CA PHE A 145 35.69 -11.55 4.71
C PHE A 145 34.84 -12.82 4.88
N SER A 146 34.77 -13.67 3.84
CA SER A 146 34.07 -14.96 3.93
C SER A 146 34.67 -15.89 5.00
N LEU A 147 36.01 -15.91 5.12
CA LEU A 147 36.72 -16.72 6.12
C LEU A 147 36.43 -16.25 7.55
N LEU A 148 36.41 -14.94 7.79
CA LEU A 148 36.02 -14.37 9.09
C LEU A 148 34.55 -14.63 9.45
N PHE A 149 33.66 -14.61 8.45
CA PHE A 149 32.24 -14.90 8.65
C PHE A 149 32.00 -16.36 9.08
N VAL A 150 32.66 -17.33 8.44
CA VAL A 150 32.57 -18.75 8.83
C VAL A 150 33.12 -18.99 10.25
N LEU A 151 34.24 -18.35 10.60
CA LEU A 151 34.83 -18.45 11.95
C LEU A 151 33.96 -17.81 13.04
N PHE A 152 33.08 -16.88 12.69
CA PHE A 152 32.13 -16.29 13.64
C PHE A 152 31.01 -17.27 14.00
N PHE A 153 30.42 -17.95 13.00
CA PHE A 153 29.36 -18.93 13.24
C PHE A 153 29.85 -20.20 13.96
N LEU A 154 31.02 -20.73 13.57
CA LEU A 154 31.65 -21.87 14.27
C LEU A 154 31.98 -21.60 15.75
N ARG A 155 31.89 -20.35 16.21
CA ARG A 155 32.11 -19.95 17.61
C ARG A 155 30.83 -19.62 18.37
N MET A 156 29.68 -19.59 17.69
CA MET A 156 28.36 -19.40 18.30
C MET A 156 27.74 -20.71 18.78
N ASP A 157 28.03 -21.83 18.12
CA ASP A 157 27.42 -23.13 18.48
C ASP A 157 27.87 -23.63 19.88
N ASP A 158 29.11 -23.34 20.30
CA ASP A 158 29.64 -23.69 21.63
C ASP A 158 28.94 -22.95 22.79
N THR A 159 28.23 -21.84 22.55
CA THR A 159 27.64 -21.00 23.62
C THR A 159 26.16 -21.27 23.89
N LEU A 160 25.49 -22.12 23.10
CA LEU A 160 24.05 -22.38 23.21
C LEU A 160 23.67 -23.77 23.75
N LEU A 161 24.64 -24.67 23.94
CA LEU A 161 24.39 -26.07 24.35
C LEU A 161 24.66 -26.38 25.83
N ASN A 162 25.03 -25.39 26.65
CA ASN A 162 25.49 -25.61 28.03
C ASN A 162 24.72 -24.78 29.09
N SER A 163 23.40 -24.69 28.95
CA SER A 163 22.51 -24.00 29.91
C SER A 163 21.14 -24.70 30.00
N ALA A 164 21.16 -25.94 30.47
CA ALA A 164 19.96 -26.74 30.73
C ALA A 164 20.12 -27.57 32.02
N GLU A 165 20.21 -26.89 33.17
CA GLU A 165 20.07 -27.52 34.49
C GLU A 165 19.64 -26.48 35.55
N ALA A 166 18.84 -26.94 36.53
CA ALA A 166 18.25 -26.24 37.70
C ALA A 166 16.76 -25.84 37.59
N HIS A 167 15.89 -26.79 37.96
CA HIS A 167 14.61 -26.49 38.62
C HIS A 167 14.87 -26.07 40.07
N GLU A 168 14.19 -25.05 40.59
CA GLU A 168 13.84 -24.95 42.02
C GLU A 168 12.48 -24.24 42.22
N ASP A 169 11.86 -24.52 43.37
CA ASP A 169 10.48 -24.16 43.73
C ASP A 169 10.26 -22.66 44.00
N PHE A 170 9.05 -22.19 43.69
CA PHE A 170 8.51 -20.98 44.34
C PHE A 170 7.00 -21.08 44.61
N LYS A 171 6.65 -21.49 45.85
CA LYS A 171 5.31 -21.29 46.44
C LYS A 171 5.22 -19.89 47.02
N LEU A 172 4.09 -19.19 46.84
CA LEU A 172 3.56 -18.16 47.76
C LEU A 172 2.08 -17.84 47.39
N PRO A 173 1.29 -17.13 48.23
CA PRO A 173 0.30 -17.79 49.08
C PRO A 173 -1.16 -17.58 48.65
N VAL A 174 -2.06 -18.35 49.29
CA VAL A 174 -3.51 -18.11 49.23
C VAL A 174 -3.87 -16.93 50.12
N ASP A 175 -4.63 -15.97 49.58
CA ASP A 175 -5.49 -15.08 50.37
C ASP A 175 -6.90 -15.10 49.76
N SER A 176 -7.91 -14.92 50.61
CA SER A 176 -9.29 -15.33 50.36
C SER A 176 -10.28 -14.22 50.71
N SER A 177 -10.94 -13.61 49.71
CA SER A 177 -12.11 -12.76 49.98
C SER A 177 -13.02 -12.50 48.76
N ILE A 178 -14.33 -12.52 49.03
CA ILE A 178 -15.49 -11.97 48.26
C ILE A 178 -15.88 -12.65 46.90
N PRO A 179 -17.13 -12.53 46.39
CA PRO A 179 -18.15 -13.57 46.63
C PRO A 179 -18.84 -14.13 45.37
N VAL A 180 -19.56 -15.25 45.53
CA VAL A 180 -20.39 -15.89 44.48
C VAL A 180 -21.85 -15.43 44.57
N PRO A 181 -22.53 -15.09 43.44
CA PRO A 181 -23.97 -14.92 43.41
C PRO A 181 -24.71 -16.26 43.25
N HIS A 182 -25.73 -16.50 44.08
CA HIS A 182 -26.62 -17.65 43.97
C HIS A 182 -27.60 -17.53 42.79
N VAL A 183 -27.88 -18.66 42.14
CA VAL A 183 -29.14 -18.91 41.39
C VAL A 183 -29.66 -20.30 41.79
N PRO A 184 -30.94 -20.46 42.18
CA PRO A 184 -31.46 -21.72 42.72
C PRO A 184 -31.96 -22.70 41.64
N VAL A 185 -31.97 -23.99 42.01
CA VAL A 185 -32.42 -25.13 41.19
C VAL A 185 -33.89 -25.48 41.44
N VAL A 186 -34.69 -25.56 40.38
CA VAL A 186 -36.08 -26.08 40.31
C VAL A 186 -36.32 -26.57 38.87
N HIS A 187 -36.82 -27.76 38.53
CA HIS A 187 -37.16 -28.99 39.28
C HIS A 187 -36.86 -30.22 38.37
N THR A 188 -36.69 -31.42 38.94
CA THR A 188 -36.74 -32.70 38.21
C THR A 188 -38.18 -33.24 38.14
N ALA A 189 -38.57 -33.83 37.01
CA ALA A 189 -39.75 -34.67 36.89
C ALA A 189 -39.40 -35.94 36.09
N SER A 190 -39.57 -37.09 36.74
CA SER A 190 -39.43 -38.43 36.13
C SER A 190 -40.75 -38.87 35.51
N PHE A 191 -40.71 -39.56 34.36
CA PHE A 191 -41.78 -40.48 33.97
C PHE A 191 -41.22 -41.75 33.31
N GLN A 192 -41.96 -42.85 33.49
CA GLN A 192 -41.48 -44.22 33.31
C GLN A 192 -41.28 -44.70 31.88
N SER A 193 -40.41 -45.71 31.78
CA SER A 193 -40.34 -46.68 30.68
C SER A 193 -41.60 -47.56 30.63
N ALA A 194 -42.08 -47.83 29.41
CA ALA A 194 -42.94 -48.95 29.07
C ALA A 194 -42.46 -49.55 27.74
N GLN A 195 -42.50 -50.88 27.60
CA GLN A 195 -41.89 -51.59 26.48
C GLN A 195 -42.83 -51.74 25.27
N ALA A 196 -42.23 -51.59 24.09
CA ALA A 196 -42.43 -52.35 22.84
C ALA A 196 -43.83 -52.82 22.44
N GLU A 197 -44.25 -52.37 21.25
CA GLU A 197 -44.88 -53.25 20.25
C GLU A 197 -44.28 -52.94 18.87
N ALA A 198 -43.98 -53.98 18.09
CA ALA A 198 -43.28 -53.85 16.80
C ALA A 198 -44.27 -53.94 15.63
N VAL A 199 -44.18 -52.99 14.70
CA VAL A 199 -44.92 -53.00 13.43
C VAL A 199 -43.90 -52.93 12.29
N PRO A 200 -43.97 -53.81 11.28
CA PRO A 200 -43.00 -53.80 10.19
C PRO A 200 -43.27 -52.61 9.25
N VAL A 201 -42.28 -51.72 9.11
CA VAL A 201 -42.29 -50.71 8.05
C VAL A 201 -41.46 -51.23 6.90
N THR A 202 -42.11 -51.39 5.75
CA THR A 202 -41.53 -51.89 4.50
C THR A 202 -40.37 -50.99 4.06
N GLU A 203 -39.23 -51.61 3.77
CA GLU A 203 -38.07 -50.93 3.20
C GLU A 203 -38.38 -50.55 1.74
N GLN A 204 -38.57 -49.25 1.50
CA GLN A 204 -38.86 -48.70 0.17
C GLN A 204 -37.72 -47.77 -0.22
N GLU A 205 -36.82 -48.28 -1.05
CA GLU A 205 -35.66 -47.59 -1.61
C GLU A 205 -36.11 -46.31 -2.36
N PRO A 206 -35.66 -45.11 -1.97
CA PRO A 206 -36.01 -43.90 -2.68
C PRO A 206 -35.22 -43.82 -3.99
N ALA A 207 -35.94 -43.77 -5.11
CA ALA A 207 -35.33 -43.61 -6.43
C ALA A 207 -34.47 -42.32 -6.49
N PRO A 208 -33.32 -42.33 -7.17
CA PRO A 208 -32.43 -41.17 -7.23
C PRO A 208 -33.11 -40.02 -7.98
N LEU A 209 -33.24 -38.88 -7.30
CA LEU A 209 -33.62 -37.63 -7.93
C LEU A 209 -32.53 -37.22 -8.94
N PRO A 210 -32.90 -36.71 -10.13
CA PRO A 210 -31.92 -36.26 -11.11
C PRO A 210 -31.19 -35.03 -10.56
N VAL A 211 -29.92 -35.21 -10.19
CA VAL A 211 -29.02 -34.10 -9.86
C VAL A 211 -28.73 -33.36 -11.16
N GLN A 212 -29.47 -32.28 -11.41
CA GLN A 212 -29.03 -31.26 -12.35
C GLN A 212 -27.83 -30.54 -11.73
N SER A 213 -26.64 -30.96 -12.13
CA SER A 213 -25.40 -30.21 -11.89
C SER A 213 -25.46 -28.90 -12.65
N ALA A 214 -26.09 -27.89 -12.06
CA ALA A 214 -25.87 -26.50 -12.43
C ALA A 214 -24.53 -26.08 -11.84
N GLU A 215 -23.46 -26.20 -12.62
CA GLU A 215 -22.30 -25.34 -12.41
C GLU A 215 -22.78 -23.89 -12.41
N PRO A 216 -22.33 -23.04 -11.46
CA PRO A 216 -22.71 -21.64 -11.47
C PRO A 216 -22.15 -21.00 -12.74
N GLU A 217 -23.04 -20.63 -13.65
CA GLU A 217 -22.70 -19.87 -14.85
C GLU A 217 -21.99 -18.59 -14.41
N VAL A 218 -20.69 -18.49 -14.72
CA VAL A 218 -19.84 -17.35 -14.33
C VAL A 218 -20.29 -16.12 -15.09
N GLN A 219 -21.30 -15.44 -14.56
CA GLN A 219 -21.75 -14.15 -15.07
C GLN A 219 -20.66 -13.14 -14.75
N ASN A 220 -19.86 -12.82 -15.78
CA ASN A 220 -18.87 -11.74 -15.70
C ASN A 220 -19.52 -10.49 -15.09
N PRO A 221 -18.92 -9.90 -14.05
CA PRO A 221 -19.55 -8.81 -13.31
C PRO A 221 -19.85 -7.61 -14.22
N ALA A 222 -20.90 -6.85 -13.87
CA ALA A 222 -21.32 -5.69 -14.64
C ALA A 222 -20.38 -4.50 -14.39
N VAL A 223 -19.32 -4.40 -15.18
CA VAL A 223 -18.20 -3.47 -14.99
C VAL A 223 -17.97 -2.64 -16.25
N GLU A 224 -17.63 -1.37 -16.07
CA GLU A 224 -17.16 -0.52 -17.16
C GLU A 224 -15.62 -0.46 -17.12
N GLU A 225 -15.01 -0.90 -18.21
CA GLU A 225 -13.55 -0.93 -18.39
C GLU A 225 -13.05 0.46 -18.78
N LEU A 226 -12.11 1.01 -18.01
CA LEU A 226 -11.54 2.33 -18.25
C LEU A 226 -10.09 2.20 -18.70
N GLU A 227 -9.84 2.63 -19.93
CA GLU A 227 -8.50 2.80 -20.47
C GLU A 227 -7.78 3.94 -19.76
N LEU A 228 -6.81 3.57 -18.91
CA LEU A 228 -5.89 4.52 -18.28
C LEU A 228 -5.09 5.30 -19.36
N ASP A 229 -5.09 6.63 -19.29
CA ASP A 229 -4.25 7.49 -20.15
C ASP A 229 -2.78 7.40 -19.72
N GLY A 230 -1.97 6.63 -20.46
CA GLY A 230 -0.54 6.44 -20.19
C GLY A 230 0.33 7.70 -20.20
N SER A 231 -0.20 8.88 -20.55
CA SER A 231 0.49 10.16 -20.44
C SER A 231 0.37 10.82 -19.06
N ARG A 232 -0.51 10.32 -18.17
CA ARG A 232 -0.83 10.93 -16.87
C ARG A 232 -1.01 9.88 -15.77
N TYR A 233 -0.64 10.24 -14.55
CA TYR A 233 -1.05 9.48 -13.36
C TYR A 233 -2.55 9.68 -13.15
N GLU A 234 -3.33 8.61 -13.08
CA GLU A 234 -4.75 8.72 -12.74
C GLU A 234 -4.97 8.79 -11.22
N TYR A 235 -5.65 9.87 -10.83
CA TYR A 235 -5.97 10.22 -9.44
C TYR A 235 -7.48 10.38 -9.21
N SER A 236 -8.34 10.06 -10.18
CA SER A 236 -9.79 10.23 -10.04
C SER A 236 -10.57 9.62 -11.20
N LEU A 237 -11.71 9.02 -10.88
CA LEU A 237 -12.68 8.61 -11.88
C LEU A 237 -13.68 9.74 -12.19
N PRO A 238 -14.40 9.66 -13.32
CA PRO A 238 -15.56 10.51 -13.57
C PRO A 238 -16.61 10.40 -12.45
N LYS A 239 -17.42 11.46 -12.24
CA LYS A 239 -18.54 11.40 -11.30
C LYS A 239 -19.55 10.34 -11.75
N GLY A 240 -20.04 9.55 -10.79
CA GLY A 240 -20.88 8.38 -11.01
C GLY A 240 -20.13 7.04 -10.97
N TYR A 241 -18.79 7.05 -10.93
CA TYR A 241 -17.95 5.85 -10.91
C TYR A 241 -17.22 5.69 -9.58
N VAL A 242 -16.85 4.45 -9.25
CA VAL A 242 -15.97 4.07 -8.14
C VAL A 242 -15.12 2.86 -8.52
N ALA A 243 -13.84 2.84 -8.12
CA ALA A 243 -12.99 1.66 -8.19
C ALA A 243 -12.60 1.24 -6.78
N LEU A 244 -12.72 -0.06 -6.50
CA LEU A 244 -12.04 -0.71 -5.39
C LEU A 244 -10.71 -1.28 -5.91
N SER A 245 -9.66 -1.19 -5.11
CA SER A 245 -8.37 -1.80 -5.42
C SER A 245 -7.71 -2.38 -4.17
N PHE A 246 -7.09 -3.56 -4.31
CA PHE A 246 -6.49 -4.31 -3.22
C PHE A 246 -4.98 -4.49 -3.47
N ASP A 247 -4.17 -3.92 -2.59
CA ASP A 247 -2.70 -4.03 -2.61
C ASP A 247 -2.22 -5.17 -1.67
N ASP A 248 -0.91 -5.43 -1.68
CA ASP A 248 -0.16 -6.43 -0.89
C ASP A 248 -0.44 -7.92 -1.16
N GLY A 249 -1.39 -8.24 -2.04
CA GLY A 249 -1.70 -9.62 -2.43
C GLY A 249 -0.64 -10.28 -3.35
N PRO A 250 -0.91 -11.52 -3.82
CA PRO A 250 -1.94 -12.41 -3.28
C PRO A 250 -1.61 -12.86 -1.87
N SER A 251 -2.63 -13.15 -1.08
CA SER A 251 -2.52 -13.64 0.29
C SER A 251 -3.58 -14.71 0.57
N GLN A 252 -3.61 -15.21 1.81
CA GLN A 252 -4.69 -16.10 2.28
C GLN A 252 -6.10 -15.50 2.12
N TYR A 253 -6.23 -14.18 1.95
CA TYR A 253 -7.51 -13.49 1.80
C TYR A 253 -7.94 -13.26 0.35
N THR A 254 -7.07 -13.42 -0.66
CA THR A 254 -7.41 -13.14 -2.08
C THR A 254 -8.70 -13.84 -2.49
N LYS A 255 -8.80 -15.15 -2.23
CA LYS A 255 -9.97 -15.95 -2.61
C LYS A 255 -11.25 -15.45 -1.93
N GLU A 256 -11.20 -15.16 -0.63
CA GLU A 256 -12.36 -14.69 0.14
C GLU A 256 -12.84 -13.30 -0.34
N ILE A 257 -11.90 -12.41 -0.69
CA ILE A 257 -12.21 -11.10 -1.28
C ILE A 257 -12.88 -11.28 -2.64
N VAL A 258 -12.33 -12.14 -3.52
CA VAL A 258 -12.90 -12.45 -4.84
C VAL A 258 -14.30 -13.08 -4.71
N ASP A 259 -14.49 -14.03 -3.78
CA ASP A 259 -15.79 -14.66 -3.50
C ASP A 259 -16.85 -13.63 -3.08
N ILE A 260 -16.49 -12.66 -2.22
CA ILE A 260 -17.38 -11.57 -1.82
C ILE A 260 -17.71 -10.68 -3.02
N LEU A 261 -16.72 -10.26 -3.81
CA LEU A 261 -16.94 -9.40 -4.99
C LEU A 261 -17.88 -10.09 -6.01
N MET A 262 -17.67 -11.38 -6.26
CA MET A 262 -18.51 -12.22 -7.12
C MET A 262 -19.94 -12.39 -6.56
N ALA A 263 -20.10 -12.62 -5.26
CA ALA A 263 -21.42 -12.69 -4.62
C ALA A 263 -22.21 -11.37 -4.74
N TYR A 264 -21.52 -10.24 -4.80
CA TYR A 264 -22.11 -8.94 -5.14
C TYR A 264 -22.10 -8.62 -6.65
N GLY A 265 -21.60 -9.48 -7.54
CA GLY A 265 -21.61 -9.27 -9.00
C GLY A 265 -20.85 -8.02 -9.46
N ILE A 266 -19.73 -7.70 -8.80
CA ILE A 266 -18.82 -6.60 -9.15
C ILE A 266 -17.38 -7.11 -9.32
N ALA A 267 -16.53 -6.36 -10.04
CA ALA A 267 -15.09 -6.58 -10.02
C ALA A 267 -14.35 -5.50 -9.22
N ALA A 268 -13.11 -5.80 -8.85
CA ALA A 268 -12.14 -4.88 -8.29
C ALA A 268 -10.75 -5.16 -8.87
N ASN A 269 -9.81 -4.25 -8.62
CA ASN A 269 -8.46 -4.29 -9.18
C ASN A 269 -7.49 -4.87 -8.13
N PHE A 270 -6.69 -5.86 -8.49
CA PHE A 270 -5.72 -6.47 -7.55
C PHE A 270 -4.30 -6.12 -7.96
N LEU A 271 -3.55 -5.51 -7.06
CA LEU A 271 -2.17 -5.06 -7.29
C LEU A 271 -1.25 -5.98 -6.48
N PHE A 272 -0.64 -6.94 -7.17
CA PHE A 272 0.07 -8.04 -6.54
C PHE A 272 1.58 -7.84 -6.45
N ILE A 273 2.16 -8.18 -5.29
CA ILE A 273 3.60 -8.24 -5.08
C ILE A 273 4.15 -9.49 -5.78
N GLY A 274 5.18 -9.33 -6.62
CA GLY A 274 5.73 -10.43 -7.43
C GLY A 274 6.25 -11.61 -6.60
N GLN A 275 6.87 -11.35 -5.43
CA GLN A 275 7.26 -12.41 -4.49
C GLN A 275 6.07 -13.22 -3.95
N ASN A 276 4.91 -12.58 -3.74
CA ASN A 276 3.71 -13.25 -3.27
C ASN A 276 3.04 -14.04 -4.40
N ALA A 277 3.03 -13.48 -5.62
CA ALA A 277 2.55 -14.16 -6.83
C ALA A 277 3.41 -15.38 -7.23
N GLN A 278 4.71 -15.36 -6.92
CA GLN A 278 5.59 -16.53 -7.08
C GLN A 278 5.28 -17.64 -6.06
N GLN A 279 4.74 -17.30 -4.88
CA GLN A 279 4.46 -18.25 -3.81
C GLN A 279 3.04 -18.83 -3.86
N ASN A 280 2.07 -18.05 -4.33
CA ASN A 280 0.64 -18.41 -4.38
C ASN A 280 0.08 -18.19 -5.81
N PRO A 281 0.61 -18.87 -6.84
CA PRO A 281 0.18 -18.67 -8.23
C PRO A 281 -1.31 -18.97 -8.45
N GLU A 282 -1.86 -19.94 -7.71
CA GLU A 282 -3.27 -20.31 -7.75
C GLU A 282 -4.20 -19.17 -7.31
N ALA A 283 -3.78 -18.31 -6.38
CA ALA A 283 -4.55 -17.14 -5.97
C ALA A 283 -4.55 -16.04 -7.06
N VAL A 284 -3.46 -15.93 -7.83
CA VAL A 284 -3.38 -15.01 -8.98
C VAL A 284 -4.31 -15.48 -10.10
N GLN A 285 -4.26 -16.77 -10.42
CA GLN A 285 -5.15 -17.42 -11.39
C GLN A 285 -6.61 -17.25 -10.99
N TYR A 286 -6.94 -17.55 -9.73
CA TYR A 286 -8.31 -17.43 -9.22
C TYR A 286 -8.90 -16.02 -9.39
N ALA A 287 -8.12 -14.97 -9.13
CA ALA A 287 -8.57 -13.59 -9.33
C ALA A 287 -8.89 -13.30 -10.81
N ASP A 288 -7.99 -13.65 -11.72
CA ASP A 288 -8.15 -13.40 -13.16
C ASP A 288 -9.27 -14.25 -13.80
N GLU A 289 -9.40 -15.52 -13.42
CA GLU A 289 -10.48 -16.42 -13.86
C GLU A 289 -11.87 -15.90 -13.46
N HIS A 290 -11.97 -15.19 -12.33
CA HIS A 290 -13.20 -14.56 -11.84
C HIS A 290 -13.35 -13.09 -12.30
N GLY A 291 -12.59 -12.68 -13.33
CA GLY A 291 -12.76 -11.39 -13.99
C GLY A 291 -12.19 -10.19 -13.22
N MET A 292 -11.29 -10.41 -12.26
CA MET A 292 -10.61 -9.36 -11.51
C MET A 292 -9.28 -9.00 -12.20
N PRO A 293 -9.09 -7.78 -12.73
CA PRO A 293 -7.82 -7.43 -13.35
C PRO A 293 -6.66 -7.40 -12.35
N VAL A 294 -5.55 -7.99 -12.80
CA VAL A 294 -4.30 -8.14 -12.07
C VAL A 294 -3.29 -7.10 -12.56
N GLY A 295 -2.76 -6.32 -11.63
CA GLY A 295 -1.67 -5.37 -11.81
C GLY A 295 -0.46 -5.70 -10.93
N SER A 296 0.66 -5.05 -11.20
CA SER A 296 1.89 -5.17 -10.41
C SER A 296 1.92 -4.20 -9.22
N HIS A 297 2.34 -4.70 -8.06
CA HIS A 297 2.73 -3.90 -6.89
C HIS A 297 4.22 -4.08 -6.54
N SER A 298 5.08 -3.98 -7.57
CA SER A 298 6.53 -4.27 -7.52
C SER A 298 6.87 -5.75 -7.30
N TRP A 299 8.15 -6.09 -7.28
CA TRP A 299 8.63 -7.44 -6.97
C TRP A 299 8.60 -7.75 -5.46
N ASP A 300 9.01 -6.79 -4.62
CA ASP A 300 9.44 -7.01 -3.23
C ASP A 300 8.91 -5.97 -2.22
N HIS A 301 7.99 -5.09 -2.65
CA HIS A 301 7.44 -4.00 -1.86
C HIS A 301 8.50 -3.02 -1.30
N SER A 302 9.67 -2.93 -1.96
CA SER A 302 10.69 -1.93 -1.64
C SER A 302 10.27 -0.51 -2.04
N ASP A 303 10.81 0.50 -1.35
CA ASP A 303 10.66 1.90 -1.80
C ASP A 303 11.51 2.14 -3.06
N MET A 304 10.89 1.90 -4.20
CA MET A 304 11.47 1.99 -5.53
C MET A 304 12.00 3.39 -5.88
N THR A 305 11.69 4.44 -5.12
CA THR A 305 12.29 5.77 -5.33
C THR A 305 13.75 5.85 -4.90
N LYS A 306 14.22 4.90 -4.07
CA LYS A 306 15.60 4.80 -3.58
C LYS A 306 16.51 3.93 -4.46
N ASN A 307 15.92 3.16 -5.37
CA ASN A 307 16.60 2.22 -6.25
C ASN A 307 17.29 2.94 -7.43
N SER A 308 18.34 2.34 -7.97
CA SER A 308 18.89 2.70 -9.27
C SER A 308 17.93 2.35 -10.41
N SER A 309 18.13 2.94 -11.60
CA SER A 309 17.34 2.60 -12.80
C SER A 309 17.44 1.11 -13.17
N GLY A 310 18.60 0.47 -12.93
CA GLY A 310 18.77 -0.96 -13.19
C GLY A 310 17.98 -1.85 -12.22
N GLU A 311 17.95 -1.49 -10.94
CA GLU A 311 17.13 -2.18 -9.93
C GLU A 311 15.64 -1.99 -10.19
N ASN A 312 15.18 -0.77 -10.48
CA ASN A 312 13.79 -0.52 -10.83
C ASN A 312 13.34 -1.27 -12.09
N ARG A 313 14.16 -1.28 -13.14
CA ARG A 313 13.87 -2.05 -14.35
C ARG A 313 13.67 -3.53 -14.02
N ASN A 314 14.60 -4.13 -13.28
CA ASN A 314 14.58 -5.54 -12.96
C ASN A 314 13.43 -5.90 -12.01
N ASN A 315 13.09 -5.02 -11.07
CA ASN A 315 11.99 -5.20 -10.12
C ASN A 315 10.63 -5.19 -10.82
N LEU A 316 10.37 -4.19 -11.69
CA LEU A 316 9.16 -4.14 -12.52
C LEU A 316 9.07 -5.37 -13.44
N LEU A 317 10.13 -5.64 -14.21
CA LEU A 317 10.15 -6.73 -15.19
C LEU A 317 9.88 -8.10 -14.55
N ARG A 318 10.50 -8.37 -13.39
CA ARG A 318 10.32 -9.65 -12.69
C ARG A 318 8.93 -9.80 -12.09
N SER A 319 8.33 -8.71 -11.60
CA SER A 319 6.95 -8.69 -11.10
C SER A 319 5.95 -8.93 -12.21
N VAL A 320 6.07 -8.20 -13.33
CA VAL A 320 5.24 -8.42 -14.53
C VAL A 320 5.37 -9.85 -15.03
N GLN A 321 6.60 -10.35 -15.23
CA GLN A 321 6.83 -11.69 -15.78
C GLN A 321 6.18 -12.82 -14.97
N VAL A 322 6.18 -12.78 -13.64
CA VAL A 322 5.53 -13.84 -12.84
C VAL A 322 4.01 -13.74 -12.88
N LEU A 323 3.46 -12.53 -12.96
CA LEU A 323 2.02 -12.32 -13.04
C LEU A 323 1.50 -12.77 -14.42
N GLU A 324 2.13 -12.33 -15.52
CA GLU A 324 1.81 -12.73 -16.89
C GLU A 324 1.95 -14.25 -17.10
N GLN A 325 2.91 -14.90 -16.45
CA GLN A 325 3.06 -16.37 -16.47
C GLN A 325 1.91 -17.10 -15.77
N ASN A 326 1.31 -16.50 -14.75
CA ASN A 326 0.19 -17.11 -14.03
C ASN A 326 -1.14 -16.95 -14.79
N ILE A 327 -1.37 -15.81 -15.48
CA ILE A 327 -2.66 -15.44 -16.09
C ILE A 327 -2.72 -15.49 -17.63
N GLU A 328 -1.58 -15.76 -18.29
CA GLU A 328 -1.42 -15.79 -19.76
C GLU A 328 -1.89 -14.53 -20.51
N LYS A 329 -1.95 -13.38 -19.82
CA LYS A 329 -2.38 -12.06 -20.32
C LYS A 329 -1.37 -10.98 -19.96
N PRO A 330 -1.26 -9.88 -20.74
CA PRO A 330 -0.36 -8.78 -20.41
C PRO A 330 -0.71 -8.09 -19.09
N VAL A 331 0.30 -7.71 -18.30
CA VAL A 331 0.12 -6.90 -17.09
C VAL A 331 0.54 -5.46 -17.38
N THR A 332 -0.45 -4.57 -17.48
CA THR A 332 -0.32 -3.19 -17.94
C THR A 332 -0.41 -2.17 -16.81
N VAL A 333 -0.93 -2.54 -15.64
CA VAL A 333 -1.14 -1.63 -14.51
C VAL A 333 -0.03 -1.84 -13.47
N PHE A 334 0.56 -0.74 -12.99
CA PHE A 334 1.52 -0.74 -11.89
C PHE A 334 1.13 0.28 -10.83
N ARG A 335 1.15 -0.12 -9.56
CA ARG A 335 1.07 0.78 -8.42
C ARG A 335 2.39 0.72 -7.64
N PRO A 336 3.10 1.84 -7.42
CA PRO A 336 4.33 1.82 -6.62
C PRO A 336 4.03 1.63 -5.13
N PRO A 337 4.82 0.80 -4.41
CA PRO A 337 4.76 0.67 -2.96
C PRO A 337 4.75 2.03 -2.25
N TYR A 338 3.93 2.15 -1.21
CA TYR A 338 3.72 3.40 -0.43
C TYR A 338 3.24 4.61 -1.27
N GLY A 339 2.85 4.42 -2.53
CA GLY A 339 2.59 5.52 -3.48
C GLY A 339 3.86 6.31 -3.85
N ALA A 340 5.05 5.74 -3.61
CA ALA A 340 6.32 6.42 -3.78
C ALA A 340 6.75 6.40 -5.27
N ILE A 341 6.55 7.53 -5.95
CA ILE A 341 6.88 7.69 -7.38
C ILE A 341 7.85 8.87 -7.59
N ASN A 342 8.80 8.70 -8.51
CA ASN A 342 9.65 9.77 -9.02
C ASN A 342 9.76 9.67 -10.55
N GLY A 343 10.27 10.72 -11.21
CA GLY A 343 10.34 10.75 -12.68
C GLY A 343 11.18 9.63 -13.31
N SER A 344 12.19 9.11 -12.60
CA SER A 344 13.01 8.00 -13.08
C SER A 344 12.23 6.67 -13.06
N LEU A 345 11.53 6.40 -11.96
CA LEU A 345 10.68 5.21 -11.82
C LEU A 345 9.48 5.25 -12.78
N ALA A 346 8.82 6.41 -12.93
CA ALA A 346 7.71 6.57 -13.87
C ALA A 346 8.17 6.39 -15.33
N ALA A 347 9.33 6.93 -15.70
CA ALA A 347 9.92 6.71 -17.03
C ALA A 347 10.32 5.24 -17.25
N GLU A 348 10.74 4.51 -16.21
CA GLU A 348 11.04 3.08 -16.32
C GLU A 348 9.78 2.22 -16.44
N ALA A 349 8.70 2.56 -15.72
CA ALA A 349 7.39 1.95 -15.90
C ALA A 349 6.86 2.16 -17.33
N GLY A 350 6.92 3.40 -17.85
CA GLY A 350 6.51 3.70 -19.22
C GLY A 350 7.29 2.93 -20.29
N LYS A 351 8.60 2.68 -20.12
CA LYS A 351 9.39 1.83 -21.03
C LYS A 351 8.95 0.36 -21.05
N GLN A 352 8.29 -0.10 -19.99
CA GLN A 352 7.74 -1.44 -19.85
C GLN A 352 6.23 -1.49 -20.17
N ASN A 353 5.68 -0.42 -20.76
CA ASN A 353 4.26 -0.23 -21.06
C ASN A 353 3.35 -0.26 -19.82
N LEU A 354 3.90 0.01 -18.63
CA LEU A 354 3.16 0.05 -17.38
C LEU A 354 2.56 1.43 -17.14
N LYS A 355 1.24 1.47 -17.00
CA LYS A 355 0.41 2.62 -16.64
C LYS A 355 0.39 2.74 -15.11
N VAL A 356 0.73 3.92 -14.56
CA VAL A 356 0.86 4.11 -13.11
C VAL A 356 -0.49 4.46 -12.47
N LEU A 357 -1.05 3.53 -11.70
CA LEU A 357 -2.30 3.68 -10.96
C LEU A 357 -2.04 4.07 -9.51
N LEU A 358 -2.60 5.20 -9.07
CA LEU A 358 -2.57 5.64 -7.68
C LEU A 358 -4.00 5.62 -7.10
N TRP A 359 -4.27 6.40 -6.05
CA TRP A 359 -5.56 6.46 -5.37
C TRP A 359 -5.89 7.88 -4.90
N ASN A 360 -7.16 8.12 -4.59
CA ASN A 360 -7.64 9.38 -4.01
C ASN A 360 -8.63 9.17 -2.84
N ARG A 361 -8.84 7.92 -2.44
CA ARG A 361 -9.58 7.50 -1.27
C ARG A 361 -8.73 6.46 -0.55
N ASP A 362 -8.51 6.71 0.73
CA ASP A 362 -7.65 5.90 1.59
C ASP A 362 -8.36 5.76 2.94
N PRO A 363 -9.07 4.64 3.17
CA PRO A 363 -9.67 4.33 4.46
C PRO A 363 -8.64 3.96 5.54
N GLU A 364 -7.37 3.82 5.16
CA GLU A 364 -6.27 3.36 6.01
C GLU A 364 -6.58 2.04 6.73
N ASP A 365 -7.20 1.08 6.01
CA ASP A 365 -7.54 -0.25 6.51
C ASP A 365 -6.33 -1.00 7.09
N TRP A 366 -5.13 -0.72 6.57
CA TRP A 366 -3.87 -1.23 7.07
C TRP A 366 -3.58 -0.89 8.54
N LYS A 367 -4.14 0.21 9.09
CA LYS A 367 -4.05 0.61 10.51
C LYS A 367 -5.34 0.37 11.32
N ALA A 368 -6.43 0.01 10.64
CA ALA A 368 -7.74 -0.12 11.26
C ALA A 368 -7.79 -1.24 12.31
N GLN A 369 -8.35 -0.92 13.48
CA GLN A 369 -8.53 -1.88 14.58
C GLN A 369 -9.85 -2.67 14.48
N THR A 370 -10.83 -2.12 13.75
CA THR A 370 -12.17 -2.69 13.57
C THR A 370 -12.61 -2.50 12.12
N ALA A 371 -13.48 -3.39 11.62
CA ALA A 371 -14.12 -3.23 10.32
C ALA A 371 -14.95 -1.93 10.26
N GLU A 372 -15.57 -1.56 11.39
CA GLU A 372 -16.36 -0.35 11.52
C GLU A 372 -15.56 0.93 11.23
N HIS A 373 -14.28 1.01 11.61
CA HIS A 373 -13.44 2.17 11.27
C HIS A 373 -13.31 2.35 9.75
N ILE A 374 -13.21 1.25 9.00
CA ILE A 374 -13.14 1.27 7.53
C ILE A 374 -14.50 1.69 6.96
N ILE A 375 -15.59 1.07 7.42
CA ILE A 375 -16.96 1.36 6.96
C ILE A 375 -17.31 2.85 7.18
N GLN A 376 -16.97 3.40 8.35
CA GLN A 376 -17.25 4.80 8.68
C GLN A 376 -16.51 5.79 7.77
N TYR A 377 -15.35 5.45 7.21
CA TYR A 377 -14.69 6.28 6.19
C TYR A 377 -15.56 6.43 4.93
N PHE A 378 -16.18 5.35 4.45
CA PHE A 378 -17.07 5.38 3.29
C PHE A 378 -18.34 6.19 3.57
N TYR A 379 -18.90 6.11 4.77
CA TYR A 379 -20.10 6.87 5.15
C TYR A 379 -19.85 8.39 5.23
N HIS A 380 -18.65 8.82 5.61
CA HIS A 380 -18.28 10.23 5.78
C HIS A 380 -17.59 10.88 4.57
N THR A 381 -17.35 10.12 3.50
CA THR A 381 -16.65 10.59 2.29
C THR A 381 -17.57 10.50 1.08
N ASP A 382 -17.47 11.44 0.12
CA ASP A 382 -18.13 11.28 -1.18
C ASP A 382 -17.42 10.18 -2.01
N PRO A 383 -18.09 9.03 -2.27
CA PRO A 383 -17.50 7.93 -3.03
C PRO A 383 -17.43 8.19 -4.54
N SER A 384 -18.17 9.18 -5.06
CA SER A 384 -18.28 9.44 -6.49
C SER A 384 -16.98 10.02 -7.06
N GLY A 385 -16.37 9.31 -8.02
CA GLY A 385 -15.05 9.61 -8.57
C GLY A 385 -13.87 9.02 -7.76
N GLY A 386 -14.18 8.11 -6.82
CA GLY A 386 -13.20 7.52 -5.90
C GLY A 386 -12.44 6.32 -6.49
N ILE A 387 -11.12 6.33 -6.34
CA ILE A 387 -10.26 5.15 -6.45
C ILE A 387 -9.80 4.83 -5.02
N TYR A 388 -10.31 3.74 -4.47
CA TYR A 388 -10.07 3.31 -3.09
C TYR A 388 -8.89 2.36 -3.00
N LEU A 389 -7.87 2.75 -2.24
CA LEU A 389 -6.84 1.84 -1.74
C LEU A 389 -7.41 1.02 -0.58
N LEU A 390 -7.29 -0.30 -0.69
CA LEU A 390 -7.51 -1.30 0.35
C LEU A 390 -6.35 -2.29 0.29
N HIS A 391 -6.18 -3.11 1.32
CA HIS A 391 -5.15 -4.15 1.39
C HIS A 391 -5.80 -5.50 1.69
N GLU A 392 -5.15 -6.59 1.30
CA GLU A 392 -5.64 -7.93 1.62
C GLU A 392 -5.47 -8.27 3.11
N LYS A 393 -6.44 -7.87 3.94
CA LYS A 393 -6.47 -8.15 5.38
C LYS A 393 -7.82 -8.68 5.82
N GLY A 394 -7.81 -9.59 6.80
CA GLY A 394 -9.03 -10.15 7.40
C GLY A 394 -9.94 -9.12 8.10
N ILE A 395 -9.48 -7.88 8.34
CA ILE A 395 -10.34 -6.79 8.82
C ILE A 395 -11.04 -6.06 7.66
N THR A 396 -10.38 -5.98 6.51
CA THR A 396 -10.91 -5.45 5.24
C THR A 396 -11.97 -6.39 4.67
N VAL A 397 -11.71 -7.70 4.68
CA VAL A 397 -12.68 -8.76 4.38
C VAL A 397 -13.99 -8.57 5.16
N LYS A 398 -13.90 -8.35 6.48
CA LYS A 398 -15.07 -8.12 7.35
C LYS A 398 -15.83 -6.83 7.05
N ALA A 399 -15.16 -5.81 6.50
CA ALA A 399 -15.77 -4.54 6.12
C ALA A 399 -16.40 -4.57 4.71
N LEU A 400 -15.86 -5.42 3.82
CA LEU A 400 -16.14 -5.39 2.39
C LEU A 400 -17.63 -5.54 2.01
N PRO A 401 -18.44 -6.43 2.62
CA PRO A 401 -19.88 -6.52 2.33
C PRO A 401 -20.62 -5.18 2.53
N ALA A 402 -20.44 -4.54 3.68
CA ALA A 402 -21.08 -3.27 4.03
C ALA A 402 -20.59 -2.11 3.13
N ILE A 403 -19.31 -2.12 2.75
CA ILE A 403 -18.74 -1.18 1.78
C ILE A 403 -19.45 -1.30 0.43
N ILE A 404 -19.57 -2.51 -0.11
CA ILE A 404 -20.19 -2.75 -1.43
C ILE A 404 -21.68 -2.37 -1.41
N GLU A 405 -22.41 -2.75 -0.35
CA GLU A 405 -23.83 -2.39 -0.18
C GLU A 405 -24.04 -0.87 -0.16
N TYR A 406 -23.17 -0.13 0.54
CA TYR A 406 -23.20 1.31 0.57
C TYR A 406 -22.94 1.93 -0.80
N LEU A 407 -21.89 1.48 -1.51
CA LEU A 407 -21.55 1.97 -2.85
C LEU A 407 -22.67 1.68 -3.87
N LYS A 408 -23.28 0.49 -3.82
CA LYS A 408 -24.46 0.14 -4.62
C LYS A 408 -25.67 1.01 -4.29
N LYS A 409 -25.93 1.29 -3.00
CA LYS A 409 -27.01 2.19 -2.56
C LYS A 409 -26.82 3.63 -3.06
N LYS A 410 -25.59 4.05 -3.35
CA LYS A 410 -25.26 5.33 -4.00
C LYS A 410 -25.40 5.30 -5.53
N GLN A 411 -25.81 4.16 -6.11
CA GLN A 411 -26.02 3.96 -7.56
C GLN A 411 -24.77 4.28 -8.40
N LEU A 412 -23.58 3.94 -7.86
CA LEU A 412 -22.32 4.12 -8.58
C LEU A 412 -22.03 2.92 -9.49
N LYS A 413 -21.39 3.19 -10.62
CA LYS A 413 -20.78 2.19 -11.49
C LYS A 413 -19.44 1.75 -10.91
N PHE A 414 -19.19 0.44 -10.88
CA PHE A 414 -17.87 -0.09 -10.53
C PHE A 414 -16.96 -0.06 -11.76
N ALA A 415 -15.73 0.37 -11.56
CA ALA A 415 -14.73 0.54 -12.61
C ALA A 415 -13.48 -0.32 -12.36
N ILE A 416 -12.91 -0.80 -13.46
CA ILE A 416 -11.63 -1.51 -13.48
C ILE A 416 -10.67 -0.90 -14.51
N PHE A 417 -9.38 -1.17 -14.32
CA PHE A 417 -8.29 -0.68 -15.13
C PHE A 417 -7.59 -1.83 -15.86
N LYS A 418 -7.24 -1.61 -17.14
CA LYS A 418 -6.37 -2.47 -17.96
C LYS A 418 -5.44 -1.60 -18.81
#